data_AF-A0A2I0UC01-F1
#
_entry.id   AF-A0A2I0UC01-F1
#
_cell.length_a   1.000
_cell.length_b   1.000
_cell.length_c   1.000
_cell.angle_alpha   90.00
_cell.angle_beta   90.00
_cell.angle_gamma   90.00
#
_symmetry.space_group_name_H-M   'P 1'
#
loop_
_entity.id
_entity.type
_entity.pdbx_description
1 polymer ?
#
loop_
_entity_poly.entity_id
_entity_poly.type
_entity_poly.pdbx_seq_one_letter_code
_entity_poly.pdbx_strand_id
1 'polypeptide(L)'
;MATLRFIVLDLKKTVVAHINRNLSGNIFSSLMNGLFSELLALKALHFNTDSLICDCNLKWVLQWARNASVRIAEETVCAYPRALQGLSFRNLKENQLICAGPLELPLFELIPSQRQVVFHGDRLPFQCTATYIDNTTQVHWYHAGRLIETDEESGVFVEDSIIHDCCLITRELILSSIDIDATGDWECLVNNSYGNSTKQVEIVVLEMAAPYCPAERVINNKGDFRWPKTLAGITAYHPCLQYSFNSIAFHNGAEESKAWRKCNRTGRWDEENYSECPYSQEVTQVLHAFSQMHINLTTVLEFSRQLTAYTRGASHFVDKMDVIYLAYIMEKLIVFVDEVEDIGDALIEIASNIMLVDDHVLWMAQKEDKACTRIVRCVEHIASQILTSNIQAISKVSQNIALEAFMIKPSSFTGMTCTAFQKISANSDKSVMRDSGSWEANNHPDHNLNFKCNTGNLIGSLMSSSTRDNVTANPTFIETQTFGT
;
A
#
# COMPACT_ATOMS: atom_id res chain seq x y z
N MET A 1 15.02 50.08 15.87
CA MET A 1 15.16 48.69 16.33
C MET A 1 15.35 47.84 15.07
N ALA A 2 16.59 47.70 14.62
CA ALA A 2 16.98 46.83 13.50
C ALA A 2 18.43 46.42 13.76
N THR A 3 18.59 45.19 14.25
CA THR A 3 19.87 44.58 14.56
C THR A 3 20.40 43.97 13.27
N LEU A 4 21.31 44.66 12.59
CA LEU A 4 22.08 44.08 11.49
C LEU A 4 23.15 43.15 12.09
N ARG A 5 22.81 41.87 12.22
CA ARG A 5 23.78 40.77 12.27
C ARG A 5 24.20 40.45 10.83
N PHE A 6 25.44 39.98 10.68
CA PHE A 6 26.17 39.65 9.45
C PHE A 6 26.92 40.82 8.80
N ILE A 7 28.13 41.07 9.31
CA ILE A 7 29.25 41.55 8.48
C ILE A 7 30.38 40.54 8.71
N VAL A 8 30.57 39.62 7.77
CA VAL A 8 31.76 38.80 7.65
C VAL A 8 32.87 39.74 7.14
N LEU A 9 33.84 40.05 8.00
CA LEU A 9 34.97 40.90 7.65
C LEU A 9 36.03 40.05 6.94
N ASP A 10 36.07 40.16 5.61
CA ASP A 10 37.26 39.88 4.81
C ASP A 10 38.37 40.86 5.26
N LEU A 11 39.29 40.40 6.10
CA LEU A 11 40.42 41.21 6.60
C LEU A 11 41.55 41.32 5.58
N LYS A 12 41.23 41.54 4.30
CA LYS A 12 42.20 42.01 3.31
C LYS A 12 42.21 43.54 3.25
N LYS A 13 43.16 44.12 4.01
CA LYS A 13 43.81 45.46 3.89
C LYS A 13 42.99 46.74 3.62
N THR A 14 41.71 46.70 3.28
CA THR A 14 40.98 47.86 2.74
C THR A 14 39.87 48.36 3.68
N VAL A 15 39.43 47.54 4.65
CA VAL A 15 38.32 47.89 5.57
C VAL A 15 38.79 48.32 6.97
N VAL A 16 40.10 48.40 7.22
CA VAL A 16 40.65 48.80 8.54
C VAL A 16 40.38 50.29 8.86
N ALA A 17 39.99 51.11 7.88
CA ALA A 17 39.74 52.55 8.08
C ALA A 17 38.41 52.90 8.81
N HIS A 18 37.53 51.92 9.08
CA HIS A 18 36.26 52.18 9.78
C HIS A 18 35.88 51.14 10.85
N ILE A 19 36.82 50.31 11.30
CA ILE A 19 36.54 49.28 12.31
C ILE A 19 36.19 49.96 13.63
N ASN A 20 34.90 49.87 13.97
CA ASN A 20 34.36 50.15 15.28
C ASN A 20 35.19 49.42 16.34
N ARG A 21 35.46 50.06 17.48
CA ARG A 21 36.39 49.59 18.54
C ARG A 21 36.04 48.23 19.16
N ASN A 22 34.97 47.60 18.69
CA ASN A 22 34.34 46.41 19.23
C ASN A 22 34.17 45.31 18.17
N LEU A 23 34.99 44.28 18.30
CA LEU A 23 34.97 43.01 17.57
C LEU A 23 34.32 41.89 18.40
N SER A 24 33.84 42.16 19.61
CA SER A 24 33.24 41.14 20.49
C SER A 24 31.97 40.55 19.88
N GLY A 25 31.71 39.27 20.16
CA GLY A 25 30.53 38.54 19.69
C GLY A 25 30.60 38.06 18.23
N ASN A 26 31.75 38.22 17.56
CA ASN A 26 32.03 37.60 16.26
C ASN A 26 32.59 36.18 16.43
N ILE A 27 32.60 35.40 15.35
CA ILE A 27 33.03 34.00 15.35
C ILE A 27 34.47 33.92 14.81
N PHE A 28 35.45 34.28 15.64
CA PHE A 28 36.87 34.09 15.31
C PHE A 28 37.62 33.44 16.48
N SER A 29 38.65 32.68 16.14
CA SER A 29 39.52 31.95 17.07
C SER A 29 40.82 32.69 17.37
N SER A 30 41.34 33.48 16.42
CA SER A 30 42.58 34.24 16.55
C SER A 30 42.55 35.54 15.72
N LEU A 31 43.58 36.38 15.87
CA LEU A 31 43.74 37.66 15.17
C LEU A 31 45.08 37.68 14.44
N MET A 32 45.04 37.98 13.13
CA MET A 32 46.24 38.01 12.29
C MET A 32 47.24 39.08 12.74
N ASN A 33 48.52 38.72 12.79
CA ASN A 33 49.58 39.64 13.20
C ASN A 33 49.59 40.91 12.34
N GLY A 34 49.67 42.06 13.00
CA GLY A 34 49.69 43.37 12.34
C GLY A 34 48.31 43.91 11.95
N LEU A 35 47.21 43.24 12.30
CA LEU A 35 45.85 43.69 11.99
C LEU A 35 45.56 45.13 12.47
N PHE A 36 46.18 45.55 13.57
CA PHE A 36 45.96 46.88 14.17
C PHE A 36 47.12 47.86 13.96
N SER A 37 48.09 47.57 13.09
CA SER A 37 49.30 48.40 12.92
C SER A 37 49.00 49.83 12.48
N GLU A 38 47.96 50.02 11.64
CA GLU A 38 47.59 51.33 11.07
C GLU A 38 46.64 52.14 11.96
N LEU A 39 46.17 51.60 13.10
CA LEU A 39 45.13 52.20 13.95
C LEU A 39 45.70 53.06 15.08
N LEU A 40 46.32 54.20 14.74
CA LEU A 40 47.03 55.09 15.68
C LEU A 40 46.14 55.78 16.72
N ALA A 41 44.82 55.87 16.50
CA ALA A 41 43.87 56.57 17.39
C ALA A 41 43.05 55.64 18.31
N LEU A 42 43.34 54.33 18.30
CA LEU A 42 42.63 53.35 19.12
C LEU A 42 42.99 53.56 20.60
N LYS A 43 41.99 53.65 21.48
CA LYS A 43 42.20 53.76 22.95
C LYS A 43 41.69 52.55 23.72
N ALA A 44 40.75 51.82 23.14
CA ALA A 44 40.18 50.62 23.73
C ALA A 44 39.88 49.60 22.62
N LEU A 45 40.05 48.32 22.92
CA LEU A 45 39.81 47.19 22.03
C LEU A 45 38.94 46.16 22.76
N HIS A 46 37.78 45.84 22.18
CA HIS A 46 36.90 44.78 22.66
C HIS A 46 36.90 43.67 21.61
N PHE A 47 37.20 42.43 22.00
CA PHE A 47 37.27 41.31 21.05
C PHE A 47 36.91 39.97 21.73
N ASN A 48 36.03 40.03 22.73
CA ASN A 48 35.59 38.85 23.45
C ASN A 48 34.76 37.93 22.54
N THR A 49 35.16 36.67 22.41
CA THR A 49 34.43 35.63 21.65
C THR A 49 34.46 34.33 22.42
N ASP A 50 33.43 33.51 22.24
CA ASP A 50 33.32 32.19 22.89
C ASP A 50 34.32 31.17 22.33
N SER A 51 35.03 31.51 21.24
CA SER A 51 36.00 30.68 20.54
C SER A 51 37.44 31.20 20.63
N LEU A 52 37.71 32.24 21.43
CA LEU A 52 39.02 32.90 21.49
C LEU A 52 40.13 31.96 22.02
N ILE A 53 41.16 31.73 21.19
CA ILE A 53 42.34 30.92 21.52
C ILE A 53 43.49 31.84 21.94
N CYS A 54 43.83 31.82 23.23
CA CYS A 54 44.91 32.62 23.81
C CYS A 54 46.25 31.87 23.79
N ASP A 55 46.90 31.89 22.63
CA ASP A 55 48.19 31.24 22.40
C ASP A 55 49.27 32.24 21.93
N CYS A 56 50.39 31.74 21.41
CA CYS A 56 51.46 32.60 20.91
C CYS A 56 51.04 33.43 19.68
N ASN A 57 50.02 33.03 18.90
CA ASN A 57 49.50 33.81 17.79
C ASN A 57 48.75 35.06 18.26
N LEU A 58 48.26 35.09 19.51
CA LEU A 58 47.71 36.31 20.13
C LEU A 58 48.73 37.11 20.94
N LYS A 59 49.98 36.62 21.08
CA LYS A 59 51.03 37.31 21.85
C LYS A 59 51.30 38.72 21.34
N TRP A 60 51.26 38.92 20.03
CA TRP A 60 51.47 40.24 19.43
C TRP A 60 50.42 41.25 19.87
N VAL A 61 49.16 40.83 20.09
CA VAL A 61 48.06 41.71 20.52
C VAL A 61 48.34 42.26 21.92
N LEU A 62 48.78 41.39 22.83
CA LEU A 62 49.13 41.76 24.20
C LEU A 62 50.32 42.73 24.25
N GLN A 63 51.36 42.46 23.43
CA GLN A 63 52.53 43.34 23.29
C GLN A 63 52.17 44.70 22.68
N TRP A 64 51.42 44.68 21.58
CA TRP A 64 50.97 45.88 20.89
C TRP A 64 50.12 46.77 21.78
N ALA A 65 49.14 46.19 22.51
CA ALA A 65 48.27 46.95 23.40
C ALA A 65 49.04 47.65 24.53
N ARG A 66 50.06 46.98 25.09
CA ARG A 66 50.95 47.58 26.10
C ARG A 66 51.78 48.73 25.54
N ASN A 67 52.41 48.52 24.38
CA ASN A 67 53.26 49.52 23.74
C ASN A 67 52.47 50.75 23.26
N ALA A 68 51.29 50.54 22.68
CA ALA A 68 50.42 51.61 22.18
C ALA A 68 49.50 52.22 23.26
N SER A 69 49.62 51.80 24.54
CA SER A 69 48.76 52.24 25.65
C SER A 69 47.26 52.07 25.39
N VAL A 70 46.89 50.99 24.68
CA VAL A 70 45.49 50.64 24.35
C VAL A 70 44.92 49.76 25.45
N ARG A 71 43.71 50.10 25.93
CA ARG A 71 43.00 49.30 26.94
C ARG A 71 42.27 48.12 26.29
N ILE A 72 42.67 46.90 26.59
CA ILE A 72 41.87 45.71 26.28
C ILE A 72 40.72 45.63 27.27
N ALA A 73 39.52 45.39 26.76
CA ALA A 73 38.30 45.33 27.56
C ALA A 73 38.37 44.23 28.63
N GLU A 74 37.85 44.51 29.82
CA GLU A 74 37.97 43.60 30.98
C GLU A 74 37.21 42.28 30.77
N GLU A 75 36.11 42.36 30.03
CA GLU A 75 35.28 41.23 29.62
C GLU A 75 35.94 40.29 28.59
N THR A 76 37.11 40.64 28.05
CA THR A 76 37.83 39.77 27.10
C THR A 76 38.52 38.65 27.86
N VAL A 77 37.94 37.46 27.81
CA VAL A 77 38.44 36.26 28.47
C VAL A 77 38.86 35.21 27.45
N CYS A 78 39.83 34.38 27.83
CA CYS A 78 40.26 33.27 27.00
C CYS A 78 39.26 32.12 27.08
N ALA A 79 38.81 31.61 25.93
CA ALA A 79 38.00 30.40 25.88
C ALA A 79 38.88 29.14 25.82
N TYR A 80 40.00 29.24 25.11
CA TYR A 80 41.01 28.19 24.93
C TYR A 80 42.42 28.77 25.10
N PRO A 81 43.46 27.97 25.40
CA PRO A 81 43.37 26.56 25.80
C PRO A 81 42.78 26.38 27.21
N ARG A 82 42.38 25.16 27.59
CA ARG A 82 41.83 24.84 28.92
C ARG A 82 42.63 25.41 30.10
N ALA A 83 43.96 25.48 29.97
CA ALA A 83 44.84 26.04 31.00
C ALA A 83 44.63 27.54 31.28
N LEU A 84 44.11 28.29 30.30
CA LEU A 84 43.86 29.74 30.40
C LEU A 84 42.37 30.08 30.37
N GLN A 85 41.50 29.08 30.34
CA GLN A 85 40.06 29.25 30.19
C GLN A 85 39.48 30.13 31.31
N GLY A 86 38.71 31.15 30.94
CA GLY A 86 38.08 32.10 31.86
C GLY A 86 39.00 33.18 32.42
N LEU A 87 40.30 33.15 32.12
CA LEU A 87 41.23 34.20 32.53
C LEU A 87 41.09 35.44 31.62
N SER A 88 41.13 36.63 32.22
CA SER A 88 41.12 37.89 31.47
C SER A 88 42.40 38.05 30.67
N PHE A 89 42.27 38.23 29.35
CA PHE A 89 43.40 38.30 28.42
C PHE A 89 44.38 39.44 28.77
N ARG A 90 43.87 40.57 29.24
CA ARG A 90 44.68 41.75 29.65
C ARG A 90 45.65 41.42 30.79
N ASN A 91 45.27 40.51 31.67
CA ASN A 91 46.04 40.15 32.88
C ASN A 91 47.05 39.03 32.62
N LEU A 92 47.05 38.45 31.42
CA LEU A 92 48.00 37.42 31.04
C LEU A 92 49.42 37.99 30.89
N LYS A 93 50.40 37.14 31.14
CA LYS A 93 51.81 37.40 30.85
C LYS A 93 52.17 36.80 29.50
N GLU A 94 53.12 37.43 28.82
CA GLU A 94 53.56 37.00 27.49
C GLU A 94 54.16 35.59 27.46
N ASN A 95 54.68 35.12 28.58
CA ASN A 95 55.19 33.75 28.74
C ASN A 95 54.09 32.71 29.00
N GLN A 96 52.84 33.12 29.22
CA GLN A 96 51.69 32.20 29.33
C GLN A 96 51.07 31.90 27.95
N LEU A 97 51.30 32.77 26.97
CA LEU A 97 50.86 32.63 25.59
C LEU A 97 51.86 31.79 24.78
N ILE A 98 51.78 30.47 24.94
CA ILE A 98 52.70 29.50 24.34
C ILE A 98 51.96 28.64 23.32
N CYS A 99 52.59 28.39 22.16
CA CYS A 99 52.11 27.45 21.15
C CYS A 99 52.66 26.03 21.37
N ALA A 100 52.56 25.53 22.60
CA ALA A 100 53.03 24.20 22.97
C ALA A 100 51.95 23.49 23.78
N GLY A 101 51.46 22.35 23.28
CA GLY A 101 50.38 21.60 23.90
C GLY A 101 49.52 20.85 22.89
N PRO A 102 48.54 20.05 23.34
CA PRO A 102 47.62 19.35 22.46
C PRO A 102 46.77 20.34 21.65
N LEU A 103 46.48 20.00 20.39
CA LEU A 103 45.62 20.80 19.52
C LEU A 103 44.19 20.83 20.08
N GLU A 104 43.77 21.98 20.61
CA GLU A 104 42.40 22.22 21.07
C GLU A 104 41.64 23.03 20.01
N LEU A 105 40.64 22.41 19.39
CA LEU A 105 39.81 23.02 18.37
C LEU A 105 38.47 23.45 18.99
N PRO A 106 38.15 24.77 19.05
CA PRO A 106 36.87 25.26 19.55
C PRO A 106 35.67 24.65 18.84
N LEU A 107 35.77 24.51 17.52
CA LEU A 107 34.84 23.74 16.70
C LEU A 107 35.61 22.61 16.02
N PHE A 108 35.13 21.39 16.23
CA PHE A 108 35.53 20.24 15.45
C PHE A 108 34.31 19.33 15.34
N GLU A 109 33.71 19.26 14.16
CA GLU A 109 32.49 18.54 13.87
C GLU A 109 32.70 17.58 12.71
N LEU A 110 32.14 16.39 12.85
CA LEU A 110 32.14 15.34 11.85
C LEU A 110 30.67 14.97 11.61
N ILE A 111 30.22 15.07 10.37
CA ILE A 111 28.87 14.70 9.95
C ILE A 111 29.00 13.56 8.94
N PRO A 112 28.36 12.41 9.15
CA PRO A 112 27.64 12.00 10.36
C PRO A 112 28.57 11.79 11.57
N SER A 113 28.08 12.13 12.77
CA SER A 113 28.82 12.02 14.04
C SER A 113 28.59 10.71 14.80
N GLN A 114 27.64 9.89 14.34
CA GLN A 114 27.22 8.64 14.97
C GLN A 114 27.38 7.48 13.98
N ARG A 115 27.45 6.25 14.51
CA ARG A 115 27.51 5.02 13.73
C ARG A 115 26.42 4.97 12.66
N GLN A 116 26.80 4.68 11.43
CA GLN A 116 25.88 4.58 10.30
C GLN A 116 25.67 3.12 9.89
N VAL A 117 24.44 2.80 9.49
CA VAL A 117 24.10 1.55 8.82
C VAL A 117 23.62 1.93 7.43
N VAL A 118 24.36 1.53 6.41
CA VAL A 118 24.09 1.86 5.00
C VAL A 118 24.04 0.59 4.17
N PHE A 119 23.51 0.69 2.96
CA PHE A 119 23.38 -0.43 2.05
C PHE A 119 24.36 -0.34 0.89
N HIS A 120 24.71 -1.50 0.33
CA HIS A 120 25.54 -1.56 -0.87
C HIS A 120 24.94 -0.70 -2.00
N GLY A 121 25.75 0.20 -2.57
CA GLY A 121 25.36 1.14 -3.62
C GLY A 121 24.73 2.45 -3.13
N ASP A 122 24.58 2.64 -1.82
CA ASP A 122 24.16 3.93 -1.26
C ASP A 122 25.24 5.00 -1.48
N ARG A 123 24.81 6.26 -1.49
CA ARG A 123 25.68 7.44 -1.51
C ARG A 123 25.74 8.05 -0.11
N LEU A 124 26.93 8.18 0.46
CA LEU A 124 27.14 8.76 1.79
C LEU A 124 28.17 9.89 1.76
N PRO A 125 27.73 11.15 1.97
CA PRO A 125 28.64 12.27 2.16
C PRO A 125 29.08 12.38 3.62
N PHE A 126 30.37 12.58 3.80
CA PHE A 126 31.03 12.97 5.03
C PHE A 126 31.45 14.43 4.94
N GLN A 127 31.22 15.17 6.02
CA GLN A 127 31.65 16.54 6.14
C GLN A 127 32.43 16.69 7.44
N CYS A 128 33.70 17.10 7.31
CA CYS A 128 34.55 17.39 8.45
C CYS A 128 34.83 18.89 8.51
N THR A 129 34.35 19.54 9.56
CA THR A 129 34.47 20.99 9.77
C THR A 129 35.24 21.26 11.05
N ALA A 130 36.31 22.06 10.98
CA ALA A 130 37.17 22.37 12.10
C ALA A 130 37.54 23.85 12.15
N THR A 131 37.97 24.33 13.33
CA THR A 131 38.53 25.67 13.48
C THR A 131 39.84 25.80 12.71
N TYR A 132 39.91 26.81 11.85
CA TYR A 132 41.12 27.20 11.13
C TYR A 132 41.98 28.09 12.04
N ILE A 133 43.23 27.70 12.28
CA ILE A 133 44.14 28.41 13.20
C ILE A 133 45.20 29.19 12.40
N ASP A 134 45.83 28.53 11.44
CA ASP A 134 46.89 29.08 10.61
C ASP A 134 46.94 28.40 9.23
N ASN A 135 47.88 28.82 8.38
CA ASN A 135 48.07 28.25 7.05
C ASN A 135 48.67 26.83 7.04
N THR A 136 49.09 26.31 8.19
CA THR A 136 49.57 24.93 8.34
C THR A 136 48.45 23.97 8.75
N THR A 137 47.24 24.47 8.98
CA THR A 137 46.05 23.65 9.29
C THR A 137 45.59 22.90 8.04
N GLN A 138 45.62 21.56 8.07
CA GLN A 138 45.08 20.72 7.00
C GLN A 138 44.13 19.67 7.56
N VAL A 139 43.21 19.21 6.71
CA VAL A 139 42.21 18.20 7.02
C VAL A 139 42.43 17.02 6.09
N HIS A 140 42.55 15.81 6.64
CA HIS A 140 42.84 14.58 5.91
C HIS A 140 41.85 13.48 6.30
N TRP A 141 41.50 12.62 5.34
CA TRP A 141 40.61 11.48 5.55
C TRP A 141 41.40 10.18 5.59
N TYR A 142 41.09 9.32 6.55
CA TYR A 142 41.68 8.00 6.70
C TYR A 142 40.60 6.91 6.80
N HIS A 143 40.87 5.76 6.20
CA HIS A 143 40.07 4.56 6.36
C HIS A 143 41.01 3.36 6.49
N ALA A 144 40.79 2.53 7.52
CA ALA A 144 41.66 1.40 7.86
C ALA A 144 43.16 1.77 7.97
N GLY A 145 43.45 2.98 8.48
CA GLY A 145 44.81 3.50 8.64
C GLY A 145 45.51 3.95 7.35
N ARG A 146 44.80 4.01 6.21
CA ARG A 146 45.32 4.51 4.93
C ARG A 146 44.76 5.89 4.62
N LEU A 147 45.59 6.77 4.08
CA LEU A 147 45.16 8.08 3.58
C LEU A 147 44.26 7.87 2.35
N ILE A 148 43.11 8.53 2.34
CA ILE A 148 42.14 8.45 1.25
C ILE A 148 42.31 9.64 0.32
N GLU A 149 42.46 9.33 -0.97
CA GLU A 149 42.47 10.27 -2.08
C GLU A 149 41.28 9.97 -2.99
N THR A 150 40.98 10.89 -3.92
CA THR A 150 39.90 10.70 -4.90
C THR A 150 40.23 9.54 -5.83
N ASP A 151 39.32 8.57 -5.90
CA ASP A 151 39.39 7.39 -6.75
C ASP A 151 38.01 7.20 -7.43
N GLU A 152 37.96 7.52 -8.73
CA GLU A 152 36.73 7.45 -9.52
C GLU A 152 36.27 6.01 -9.74
N GLU A 153 37.18 5.02 -9.75
CA GLU A 153 36.83 3.61 -10.00
C GLU A 153 36.13 2.99 -8.80
N SER A 154 36.57 3.30 -7.58
CA SER A 154 35.91 2.89 -6.33
C SER A 154 34.79 3.84 -5.87
N GLY A 155 34.53 4.91 -6.64
CA GLY A 155 33.46 5.86 -6.38
C GLY A 155 33.72 6.73 -5.14
N VAL A 156 34.97 6.95 -4.76
CA VAL A 156 35.40 7.75 -3.60
C VAL A 156 35.86 9.13 -4.07
N PHE A 157 35.21 10.18 -3.59
CA PHE A 157 35.54 11.56 -3.97
C PHE A 157 35.95 12.38 -2.75
N VAL A 158 37.18 12.86 -2.73
CA VAL A 158 37.67 13.78 -1.69
C VAL A 158 37.74 15.18 -2.27
N GLU A 159 36.90 16.07 -1.76
CA GLU A 159 36.87 17.45 -2.18
C GLU A 159 38.05 18.24 -1.58
N ASP A 160 38.40 19.34 -2.23
CA ASP A 160 39.38 20.29 -1.72
C ASP A 160 38.87 20.99 -0.45
N SER A 161 39.79 21.34 0.44
CA SER A 161 39.44 22.05 1.67
C SER A 161 38.93 23.47 1.37
N ILE A 162 37.73 23.78 1.85
CA ILE A 162 37.12 25.10 1.75
C ILE A 162 37.33 25.84 3.07
N ILE A 163 37.90 27.05 3.00
CA ILE A 163 38.06 27.92 4.15
C ILE A 163 36.86 28.88 4.18
N HIS A 164 36.02 28.76 5.21
CA HIS A 164 34.88 29.63 5.43
C HIS A 164 35.26 30.76 6.38
N ASP A 165 35.03 32.00 5.94
CA ASP A 165 35.08 33.22 6.76
C ASP A 165 36.39 33.37 7.56
N CYS A 166 37.51 32.85 7.02
CA CYS A 166 38.84 32.80 7.65
C CYS A 166 38.93 32.08 9.01
N CYS A 167 37.87 31.44 9.49
CA CYS A 167 37.79 30.90 10.85
C CYS A 167 37.52 29.40 10.88
N LEU A 168 36.96 28.84 9.80
CA LEU A 168 36.64 27.43 9.69
C LEU A 168 37.24 26.84 8.42
N ILE A 169 37.63 25.58 8.50
CA ILE A 169 38.05 24.76 7.37
C ILE A 169 37.15 23.54 7.29
N THR A 170 36.60 23.29 6.11
CA THR A 170 35.73 22.16 5.84
C THR A 170 36.30 21.35 4.70
N ARG A 171 36.34 20.02 4.87
CA ARG A 171 36.70 19.09 3.80
C ARG A 171 35.66 17.98 3.72
N GLU A 172 35.17 17.75 2.51
CA GLU A 172 34.12 16.75 2.25
C GLU A 172 34.72 15.48 1.64
N LEU A 173 34.14 14.35 1.99
CA LEU A 173 34.41 13.05 1.41
C LEU A 173 33.08 12.45 0.99
N ILE A 174 32.94 12.03 -0.26
CA ILE A 174 31.69 11.51 -0.80
C ILE A 174 31.95 10.09 -1.30
N LEU A 175 31.30 9.13 -0.68
CA LEU A 175 31.19 7.78 -1.20
C LEU A 175 29.97 7.74 -2.12
N SER A 176 30.19 7.60 -3.43
CA SER A 176 29.13 7.66 -4.45
C SER A 176 28.36 6.35 -4.61
N SER A 177 29.05 5.22 -4.46
CA SER A 177 28.50 3.87 -4.50
C SER A 177 29.28 3.00 -3.52
N ILE A 178 28.74 2.77 -2.33
CA ILE A 178 29.44 2.09 -1.23
C ILE A 178 29.50 0.58 -1.46
N ASP A 179 30.71 0.00 -1.42
CA ASP A 179 30.97 -1.43 -1.46
C ASP A 179 31.04 -2.02 -0.02
N ILE A 180 30.88 -3.34 0.13
CA ILE A 180 30.98 -4.08 1.39
C ILE A 180 32.34 -3.84 2.07
N ASP A 181 33.41 -3.72 1.29
CA ASP A 181 34.78 -3.48 1.75
C ASP A 181 34.97 -2.09 2.40
N ALA A 182 34.00 -1.18 2.27
CA ALA A 182 34.00 0.12 2.93
C ALA A 182 33.57 0.07 4.40
N THR A 183 33.22 -1.12 4.91
CA THR A 183 32.85 -1.32 6.32
C THR A 183 34.06 -1.10 7.24
N GLY A 184 33.90 -0.19 8.21
CA GLY A 184 34.96 0.13 9.15
C GLY A 184 34.87 1.56 9.70
N ASP A 185 35.95 1.97 10.36
CA ASP A 185 36.10 3.32 10.90
C ASP A 185 36.64 4.28 9.84
N TRP A 186 35.89 5.36 9.62
CA TRP A 186 36.27 6.48 8.78
C TRP A 186 36.68 7.65 9.67
N GLU A 187 37.93 8.07 9.53
CA GLU A 187 38.56 9.04 10.42
C GLU A 187 38.83 10.36 9.68
N CYS A 188 38.41 11.47 10.28
CA CYS A 188 38.86 12.79 9.90
C CYS A 188 39.99 13.23 10.84
N LEU A 189 41.16 13.46 10.27
CA LEU A 189 42.35 13.98 10.93
C LEU A 189 42.55 15.45 10.59
N VAL A 190 42.51 16.31 11.60
CA VAL A 190 42.96 17.71 11.48
C VAL A 190 44.36 17.80 12.04
N ASN A 191 45.31 18.23 11.21
CA ASN A 191 46.69 18.44 11.65
C ASN A 191 47.07 19.91 11.54
N ASN A 192 47.95 20.33 12.45
CA ASN A 192 48.59 21.62 12.40
C ASN A 192 49.96 21.55 13.11
N SER A 193 50.72 22.64 13.08
CA SER A 193 51.96 22.88 13.83
C SER A 193 51.85 22.54 15.33
N TYR A 194 50.66 22.65 15.93
CA TYR A 194 50.38 22.31 17.33
C TYR A 194 50.20 20.81 17.59
N GLY A 195 49.91 20.02 16.56
CA GLY A 195 49.63 18.59 16.69
C GLY A 195 48.46 18.12 15.84
N ASN A 196 47.91 16.97 16.21
CA ASN A 196 46.80 16.32 15.53
C ASN A 196 45.56 16.19 16.43
N SER A 197 44.39 16.30 15.82
CA SER A 197 43.11 15.99 16.44
C SER A 197 42.30 15.12 15.47
N THR A 198 41.75 14.01 15.95
CA THR A 198 40.99 13.06 15.12
C THR A 198 39.57 12.88 15.64
N LYS A 199 38.63 12.67 14.71
CA LYS A 199 37.27 12.16 14.97
C LYS A 199 36.98 11.03 14.01
N GLN A 200 36.27 10.01 14.47
CA GLN A 200 35.94 8.84 13.67
C GLN A 200 34.47 8.49 13.73
N VAL A 201 34.00 7.83 12.67
CA VAL A 201 32.65 7.29 12.56
C VAL A 201 32.71 5.90 11.94
N GLU A 202 32.07 4.94 12.60
CA GLU A 202 31.95 3.57 12.09
C GLU A 202 30.79 3.48 11.11
N ILE A 203 31.02 2.88 9.95
CA ILE A 203 29.98 2.52 8.99
C ILE A 203 29.89 1.01 8.91
N VAL A 204 28.66 0.49 8.94
CA VAL A 204 28.35 -0.91 8.62
C VAL A 204 27.60 -0.95 7.30
N VAL A 205 28.21 -1.61 6.30
CA VAL A 205 27.59 -1.80 4.99
C VAL A 205 26.86 -3.14 4.97
N LEU A 206 25.55 -3.09 4.68
CA LEU A 206 24.72 -4.28 4.53
C LEU A 206 24.43 -4.53 3.06
N GLU A 207 24.56 -5.79 2.65
CA GLU A 207 24.19 -6.24 1.31
C GLU A 207 22.65 -6.35 1.22
N MET A 208 21.94 -5.27 0.86
CA MET A 208 20.51 -5.36 0.52
C MET A 208 20.31 -5.79 -0.95
N ALA A 209 20.80 -6.99 -1.26
CA ALA A 209 20.31 -7.79 -2.38
C ALA A 209 19.15 -8.71 -1.96
N ALA A 210 18.52 -8.48 -0.80
CA ALA A 210 17.33 -9.23 -0.42
C ALA A 210 16.16 -8.77 -1.32
N PRO A 211 15.60 -9.65 -2.15
CA PRO A 211 14.48 -9.27 -2.98
C PRO A 211 13.25 -8.99 -2.10
N TYR A 212 12.37 -8.10 -2.56
CA TYR A 212 11.15 -7.73 -1.84
C TYR A 212 9.96 -7.88 -2.78
N CYS A 213 8.83 -8.31 -2.22
CA CYS A 213 7.55 -8.16 -2.90
C CYS A 213 7.07 -6.71 -2.80
N PRO A 214 6.60 -6.11 -3.91
CA PRO A 214 6.09 -4.74 -3.90
C PRO A 214 4.81 -4.63 -3.08
N ALA A 215 4.53 -3.45 -2.55
CA ALA A 215 3.23 -3.19 -1.95
C ALA A 215 2.14 -3.27 -3.03
N GLU A 216 1.07 -4.01 -2.74
CA GLU A 216 0.01 -4.32 -3.72
C GLU A 216 -1.36 -4.24 -3.05
N ARG A 217 -2.36 -3.76 -3.79
CA ARG A 217 -3.76 -3.78 -3.37
C ARG A 217 -4.51 -4.81 -4.19
N VAL A 218 -5.12 -5.79 -3.52
CA VAL A 218 -5.91 -6.85 -4.14
C VAL A 218 -7.36 -6.70 -3.69
N ILE A 219 -8.27 -6.58 -4.65
CA ILE A 219 -9.71 -6.56 -4.40
C ILE A 219 -10.27 -7.85 -4.96
N ASN A 220 -10.90 -8.65 -4.10
CA ASN A 220 -11.58 -9.87 -4.47
C ASN A 220 -12.96 -9.92 -3.80
N ASN A 221 -13.68 -11.02 -3.97
CA ASN A 221 -14.99 -11.20 -3.36
C ASN A 221 -14.98 -11.36 -1.84
N LYS A 222 -13.81 -11.46 -1.20
CA LYS A 222 -13.63 -11.47 0.26
C LYS A 222 -13.32 -10.08 0.83
N GLY A 223 -12.96 -9.10 -0.01
CA GLY A 223 -12.76 -7.72 0.41
C GLY A 223 -11.62 -6.99 -0.30
N ASP A 224 -11.20 -5.89 0.31
CA ASP A 224 -10.08 -5.05 -0.13
C ASP A 224 -8.87 -5.26 0.78
N PHE A 225 -7.82 -5.88 0.26
CA PHE A 225 -6.60 -6.23 0.99
C PHE A 225 -5.43 -5.37 0.51
N ARG A 226 -4.77 -4.68 1.46
CA ARG A 226 -3.60 -3.83 1.19
C ARG A 226 -2.35 -4.49 1.76
N TRP A 227 -1.55 -5.08 0.89
CA TRP A 227 -0.33 -5.78 1.25
C TRP A 227 0.86 -4.82 1.30
N PRO A 228 1.55 -4.69 2.44
CA PRO A 228 2.74 -3.85 2.53
C PRO A 228 3.93 -4.49 1.79
N LYS A 229 4.96 -3.69 1.52
CA LYS A 229 6.24 -4.19 1.01
C LYS A 229 6.79 -5.25 1.97
N THR A 230 7.01 -6.46 1.47
CA THR A 230 7.33 -7.64 2.30
C THR A 230 8.64 -8.28 1.83
N LEU A 231 9.49 -8.69 2.76
CA LEU A 231 10.78 -9.34 2.49
C LEU A 231 10.57 -10.72 1.83
N ALA A 232 11.40 -11.06 0.84
CA ALA A 232 11.35 -12.37 0.19
C ALA A 232 11.57 -13.52 1.19
N GLY A 233 10.72 -14.54 1.08
CA GLY A 233 10.69 -15.71 1.96
C GLY A 233 9.73 -15.58 3.15
N ILE A 234 9.09 -14.43 3.37
CA ILE A 234 8.14 -14.20 4.46
C ILE A 234 6.69 -14.28 3.98
N THR A 235 5.83 -14.82 4.83
CA THR A 235 4.37 -14.74 4.68
C THR A 235 3.84 -13.48 5.38
N ALA A 236 3.19 -12.61 4.61
CA ALA A 236 2.47 -11.47 5.14
C ALA A 236 1.05 -11.89 5.55
N TYR A 237 0.53 -11.28 6.62
CA TYR A 237 -0.81 -11.52 7.14
C TYR A 237 -1.60 -10.20 7.15
N HIS A 238 -2.90 -10.28 6.86
CA HIS A 238 -3.83 -9.16 6.92
C HIS A 238 -5.11 -9.59 7.64
N PRO A 239 -5.54 -8.92 8.72
CA PRO A 239 -6.79 -9.27 9.39
C PRO A 239 -7.98 -9.05 8.46
N CYS A 240 -8.97 -9.95 8.50
CA CYS A 240 -10.20 -9.78 7.73
C CYS A 240 -11.06 -8.69 8.38
N LEU A 241 -11.69 -7.84 7.57
CA LEU A 241 -12.65 -6.84 8.08
C LEU A 241 -13.94 -7.53 8.50
N GLN A 242 -14.22 -7.55 9.79
CA GLN A 242 -15.46 -8.12 10.33
C GLN A 242 -16.51 -7.02 10.44
N TYR A 243 -17.43 -6.94 9.46
CA TYR A 243 -18.63 -6.13 9.58
C TYR A 243 -19.58 -6.80 10.58
N SER A 244 -19.58 -6.33 11.83
CA SER A 244 -20.46 -6.85 12.88
C SER A 244 -21.88 -6.31 12.74
N PHE A 245 -22.77 -7.07 12.10
CA PHE A 245 -24.22 -6.87 12.22
C PHE A 245 -24.70 -7.50 13.53
N ASN A 246 -24.37 -6.85 14.65
CA ASN A 246 -24.86 -6.95 16.02
C ASN A 246 -23.69 -6.86 17.00
N SER A 247 -23.46 -5.65 17.48
CA SER A 247 -22.77 -5.37 18.72
C SER A 247 -23.44 -6.13 19.87
N ILE A 248 -22.87 -7.27 20.26
CA ILE A 248 -22.41 -7.67 21.59
C ILE A 248 -21.81 -9.08 21.42
N ALA A 249 -20.49 -9.15 21.38
CA ALA A 249 -19.77 -10.40 21.61
C ALA A 249 -18.62 -10.12 22.58
N PHE A 250 -18.95 -10.22 23.87
CA PHE A 250 -18.02 -10.76 24.85
C PHE A 250 -17.62 -12.16 24.37
N HIS A 251 -16.50 -12.30 23.67
CA HIS A 251 -15.84 -13.60 23.57
C HIS A 251 -14.32 -13.45 23.60
N ASN A 252 -13.77 -14.02 24.66
CA ASN A 252 -12.36 -14.28 24.90
C ASN A 252 -11.75 -15.06 23.72
N GLY A 253 -10.62 -14.57 23.19
CA GLY A 253 -9.58 -15.42 22.59
C GLY A 253 -9.92 -16.22 21.33
N ALA A 254 -10.93 -15.83 20.54
CA ALA A 254 -11.07 -16.37 19.19
C ALA A 254 -10.04 -15.67 18.28
N GLU A 255 -9.12 -16.44 17.68
CA GLU A 255 -8.15 -15.91 16.71
C GLU A 255 -8.89 -15.11 15.63
N GLU A 256 -8.57 -13.83 15.50
CA GLU A 256 -9.10 -12.97 14.45
C GLU A 256 -8.82 -13.64 13.10
N SER A 257 -9.85 -13.88 12.29
CA SER A 257 -9.68 -14.44 10.93
C SER A 257 -8.71 -13.58 10.11
N LYS A 258 -7.75 -14.21 9.41
CA LYS A 258 -6.70 -13.50 8.65
C LYS A 258 -6.57 -14.06 7.24
N ALA A 259 -6.38 -13.16 6.30
CA ALA A 259 -5.82 -13.51 5.00
C ALA A 259 -4.30 -13.55 5.08
N TRP A 260 -3.65 -14.32 4.20
CA TRP A 260 -2.20 -14.32 4.08
C TRP A 260 -1.72 -14.47 2.64
N ARG A 261 -0.54 -13.90 2.37
CA ARG A 261 0.18 -14.06 1.09
C ARG A 261 1.64 -14.34 1.35
N LYS A 262 2.21 -15.22 0.55
CA LYS A 262 3.63 -15.61 0.64
C LYS A 262 4.45 -14.83 -0.36
N CYS A 263 5.49 -14.17 0.13
CA CYS A 263 6.49 -13.56 -0.73
C CYS A 263 7.57 -14.61 -1.06
N ASN A 264 7.72 -14.98 -2.33
CA ASN A 264 8.72 -15.97 -2.74
C ASN A 264 10.14 -15.38 -2.64
N ARG A 265 11.16 -16.24 -2.61
CA ARG A 265 12.59 -15.91 -2.54
C ARG A 265 13.10 -15.01 -3.67
N THR A 266 12.32 -14.84 -4.74
CA THR A 266 12.63 -13.96 -5.87
C THR A 266 11.99 -12.57 -5.76
N GLY A 267 11.25 -12.28 -4.69
CA GLY A 267 10.56 -11.00 -4.49
C GLY A 267 9.27 -10.85 -5.29
N ARG A 268 8.59 -11.97 -5.57
CA ARG A 268 7.25 -11.97 -6.20
C ARG A 268 6.22 -12.58 -5.25
N TRP A 269 5.02 -12.01 -5.23
CA TRP A 269 3.89 -12.60 -4.53
C TRP A 269 3.51 -13.91 -5.20
N ASP A 270 3.31 -14.94 -4.39
CA ASP A 270 3.06 -16.31 -4.82
C ASP A 270 1.77 -16.81 -4.18
N GLU A 271 1.81 -17.90 -3.41
CA GLU A 271 0.68 -18.48 -2.68
C GLU A 271 -0.12 -17.44 -1.89
N GLU A 272 -1.45 -17.52 -1.99
CA GLU A 272 -2.40 -16.66 -1.30
C GLU A 272 -3.54 -17.45 -0.68
N ASN A 273 -4.09 -16.96 0.43
CA ASN A 273 -5.21 -17.57 1.10
C ASN A 273 -6.13 -16.51 1.72
N TYR A 274 -7.39 -16.51 1.29
CA TYR A 274 -8.46 -15.65 1.79
C TYR A 274 -9.64 -16.48 2.36
N SER A 275 -9.46 -17.78 2.57
CA SER A 275 -10.55 -18.73 2.87
C SER A 275 -11.21 -18.47 4.21
N GLU A 276 -10.43 -18.00 5.19
CA GLU A 276 -10.90 -17.67 6.53
C GLU A 276 -11.69 -16.34 6.56
N CYS A 277 -11.57 -15.51 5.53
CA CYS A 277 -12.30 -14.25 5.47
C CYS A 277 -13.76 -14.45 5.05
N PRO A 278 -14.71 -13.69 5.64
CA PRO A 278 -16.08 -13.64 5.17
C PRO A 278 -16.16 -13.05 3.76
N TYR A 279 -17.22 -13.37 3.03
CA TYR A 279 -17.48 -12.71 1.74
C TYR A 279 -17.78 -11.22 1.96
N SER A 280 -17.35 -10.38 1.04
CA SER A 280 -17.56 -8.93 1.12
C SER A 280 -19.02 -8.53 0.87
N GLN A 281 -19.71 -9.26 0.00
CA GLN A 281 -21.12 -9.01 -0.31
C GLN A 281 -22.03 -9.79 0.64
N GLU A 282 -23.04 -9.11 1.19
CA GLU A 282 -24.05 -9.73 2.06
C GLU A 282 -24.79 -10.87 1.34
N VAL A 283 -25.03 -10.71 0.03
CA VAL A 283 -25.74 -11.71 -0.77
C VAL A 283 -25.02 -13.06 -0.76
N THR A 284 -23.72 -13.03 -1.02
CA THR A 284 -22.87 -14.22 -1.05
C THR A 284 -22.70 -14.83 0.35
N GLN A 285 -22.67 -14.01 1.41
CA GLN A 285 -22.65 -14.53 2.79
C GLN A 285 -23.91 -15.33 3.12
N VAL A 286 -25.09 -14.81 2.79
CA VAL A 286 -26.38 -15.49 3.04
C VAL A 286 -26.48 -16.77 2.23
N LEU A 287 -26.14 -16.75 0.95
CA LEU A 287 -26.17 -17.94 0.09
C LEU A 287 -25.15 -18.99 0.54
N HIS A 288 -23.96 -18.57 0.99
CA HIS A 288 -22.99 -19.48 1.58
C HIS A 288 -23.56 -20.13 2.86
N ALA A 289 -24.20 -19.37 3.74
CA ALA A 289 -24.83 -19.91 4.94
C ALA A 289 -25.96 -20.91 4.59
N PHE A 290 -26.82 -20.58 3.62
CA PHE A 290 -27.84 -21.49 3.11
C PHE A 290 -27.26 -22.79 2.54
N SER A 291 -26.11 -22.70 1.85
CA SER A 291 -25.45 -23.87 1.27
C SER A 291 -24.95 -24.86 2.33
N GLN A 292 -24.63 -24.37 3.54
CA GLN A 292 -24.14 -25.17 4.66
C GLN A 292 -25.26 -25.73 5.56
N MET A 293 -26.50 -25.26 5.42
CA MET A 293 -27.61 -25.77 6.21
C MET A 293 -27.89 -27.25 5.92
N HIS A 294 -28.28 -27.99 6.96
CA HIS A 294 -28.73 -29.37 6.83
C HIS A 294 -30.23 -29.39 6.56
N ILE A 295 -30.62 -29.93 5.41
CA ILE A 295 -32.01 -29.96 4.94
C ILE A 295 -32.57 -31.36 5.17
N ASN A 296 -33.74 -31.42 5.80
CA ASN A 296 -34.47 -32.65 6.11
C ASN A 296 -35.91 -32.54 5.57
N LEU A 297 -36.63 -33.66 5.53
CA LEU A 297 -38.00 -33.72 5.01
C LEU A 297 -38.96 -32.69 5.64
N THR A 298 -38.78 -32.39 6.93
CA THR A 298 -39.65 -31.48 7.67
C THR A 298 -39.32 -30.00 7.42
N THR A 299 -38.10 -29.69 7.01
CA THR A 299 -37.61 -28.30 6.84
C THR A 299 -37.52 -27.89 5.37
N VAL A 300 -37.48 -28.86 4.44
CA VAL A 300 -37.28 -28.64 3.00
C VAL A 300 -38.31 -27.69 2.37
N LEU A 301 -39.59 -27.80 2.76
CA LEU A 301 -40.65 -26.99 2.16
C LEU A 301 -40.53 -25.51 2.55
N GLU A 302 -40.25 -25.23 3.83
CA GLU A 302 -40.07 -23.85 4.28
C GLU A 302 -38.76 -23.26 3.75
N PHE A 303 -37.68 -24.03 3.75
CA PHE A 303 -36.39 -23.61 3.21
C PHE A 303 -36.47 -23.30 1.71
N SER A 304 -37.15 -24.14 0.92
CA SER A 304 -37.34 -23.90 -0.51
C SER A 304 -38.13 -22.62 -0.78
N ARG A 305 -39.20 -22.35 -0.03
CA ARG A 305 -39.96 -21.09 -0.15
C ARG A 305 -39.11 -19.86 0.18
N GLN A 306 -38.29 -19.94 1.23
CA GLN A 306 -37.36 -18.86 1.60
C GLN A 306 -36.33 -18.62 0.50
N LEU A 307 -35.75 -19.69 -0.05
CA LEU A 307 -34.77 -19.59 -1.13
C LEU A 307 -35.40 -19.02 -2.41
N THR A 308 -36.61 -19.45 -2.76
CA THR A 308 -37.36 -18.91 -3.90
C THR A 308 -37.63 -17.42 -3.73
N ALA A 309 -38.08 -17.00 -2.54
CA ALA A 309 -38.30 -15.58 -2.24
C ALA A 309 -36.99 -14.77 -2.34
N TYR A 310 -35.88 -15.31 -1.85
CA TYR A 310 -34.57 -14.67 -1.90
C TYR A 310 -34.04 -14.51 -3.33
N THR A 311 -34.23 -15.52 -4.17
CA THR A 311 -33.78 -15.50 -5.57
C THR A 311 -34.56 -14.56 -6.48
N ARG A 312 -35.71 -14.01 -6.07
CA ARG A 312 -36.42 -12.98 -6.86
C ARG A 312 -35.57 -11.75 -7.17
N GLY A 313 -34.59 -11.45 -6.31
CA GLY A 313 -33.62 -10.38 -6.50
C GLY A 313 -32.38 -10.74 -7.34
N ALA A 314 -32.38 -11.90 -8.03
CA ALA A 314 -31.20 -12.46 -8.70
C ALA A 314 -30.55 -11.55 -9.75
N SER A 315 -31.28 -10.58 -10.31
CA SER A 315 -30.70 -9.56 -11.20
C SER A 315 -29.59 -8.72 -10.56
N HIS A 316 -29.50 -8.70 -9.22
CA HIS A 316 -28.46 -7.99 -8.47
C HIS A 316 -27.28 -8.89 -8.05
N PHE A 317 -27.23 -10.14 -8.50
CA PHE A 317 -26.09 -11.01 -8.20
C PHE A 317 -24.88 -10.56 -9.01
N VAL A 318 -23.82 -10.18 -8.29
CA VAL A 318 -22.58 -9.65 -8.86
C VAL A 318 -21.45 -10.68 -8.76
N ASP A 319 -21.48 -11.58 -7.78
CA ASP A 319 -20.45 -12.60 -7.60
C ASP A 319 -20.85 -13.92 -8.28
N LYS A 320 -19.91 -14.53 -9.02
CA LYS A 320 -20.06 -15.88 -9.57
C LYS A 320 -20.39 -16.91 -8.48
N MET A 321 -19.91 -16.69 -7.25
CA MET A 321 -20.19 -17.57 -6.11
C MET A 321 -21.67 -17.63 -5.76
N ASP A 322 -22.44 -16.58 -6.02
CA ASP A 322 -23.89 -16.56 -5.75
C ASP A 322 -24.60 -17.67 -6.56
N VAL A 323 -24.25 -17.78 -7.84
CA VAL A 323 -24.79 -18.80 -8.75
C VAL A 323 -24.27 -20.20 -8.41
N ILE A 324 -22.98 -20.32 -8.03
CA ILE A 324 -22.38 -21.61 -7.65
C ILE A 324 -23.07 -22.18 -6.40
N TYR A 325 -23.30 -21.35 -5.37
CA TYR A 325 -24.00 -21.79 -4.16
C TYR A 325 -25.44 -22.18 -4.45
N LEU A 326 -26.15 -21.44 -5.29
CA LEU A 326 -27.50 -21.82 -5.70
C LEU A 326 -27.53 -23.16 -6.44
N ALA A 327 -26.59 -23.41 -7.35
CA ALA A 327 -26.48 -24.69 -8.03
C ALA A 327 -26.31 -25.85 -7.03
N TYR A 328 -25.44 -25.69 -6.03
CA TYR A 328 -25.23 -26.70 -4.99
C TYR A 328 -26.47 -26.92 -4.10
N ILE A 329 -27.18 -25.84 -3.76
CA ILE A 329 -28.43 -25.95 -2.98
C ILE A 329 -29.52 -26.66 -3.80
N MET A 330 -29.64 -26.37 -5.09
CA MET A 330 -30.57 -27.06 -5.99
C MET A 330 -30.27 -28.57 -6.09
N GLU A 331 -28.99 -28.94 -6.18
CA GLU A 331 -28.55 -30.35 -6.16
C GLU A 331 -28.87 -31.06 -4.84
N LYS A 332 -28.97 -30.33 -3.71
CA LYS A 332 -29.45 -30.89 -2.44
C LYS A 332 -30.96 -31.05 -2.41
N LEU A 333 -31.70 -30.09 -2.97
CA LEU A 333 -33.16 -30.05 -2.93
C LEU A 333 -33.81 -31.08 -3.87
N ILE A 334 -33.19 -31.37 -5.03
CA ILE A 334 -33.73 -32.31 -6.02
C ILE A 334 -33.98 -33.73 -5.45
N VAL A 335 -33.21 -34.14 -4.44
CA VAL A 335 -33.36 -35.45 -3.78
C VAL A 335 -34.73 -35.60 -3.09
N PHE A 336 -35.38 -34.50 -2.73
CA PHE A 336 -36.67 -34.49 -2.04
C PHE A 336 -37.88 -34.37 -2.97
N VAL A 337 -37.68 -34.23 -4.28
CA VAL A 337 -38.77 -34.03 -5.25
C VAL A 337 -39.69 -35.25 -5.33
N ASP A 338 -39.17 -36.46 -5.12
CA ASP A 338 -39.97 -37.69 -5.10
C ASP A 338 -40.93 -37.76 -3.90
N GLU A 339 -40.58 -37.10 -2.79
CA GLU A 339 -41.35 -37.11 -1.54
C GLU A 339 -42.26 -35.88 -1.39
N VAL A 340 -41.88 -34.74 -1.98
CA VAL A 340 -42.59 -33.45 -1.86
C VAL A 340 -42.69 -32.75 -3.22
N GLU A 341 -43.87 -32.79 -3.84
CA GLU A 341 -44.12 -32.27 -5.20
C GLU A 341 -43.82 -30.76 -5.33
N ASP A 342 -44.16 -29.96 -4.31
CA ASP A 342 -43.94 -28.51 -4.26
C ASP A 342 -42.46 -28.10 -4.47
N ILE A 343 -41.50 -29.00 -4.19
CA ILE A 343 -40.07 -28.73 -4.37
C ILE A 343 -39.72 -28.59 -5.85
N GLY A 344 -40.36 -29.36 -6.72
CA GLY A 344 -40.16 -29.25 -8.16
C GLY A 344 -40.54 -27.86 -8.69
N ASP A 345 -41.65 -27.32 -8.20
CA ASP A 345 -42.11 -25.97 -8.57
C ASP A 345 -41.14 -24.89 -8.07
N ALA A 346 -40.67 -25.02 -6.83
CA ALA A 346 -39.67 -24.11 -6.27
C ALA A 346 -38.35 -24.12 -7.07
N LEU A 347 -37.86 -25.30 -7.46
CA LEU A 347 -36.62 -25.44 -8.25
C LEU A 347 -36.74 -24.79 -9.64
N ILE A 348 -37.88 -24.92 -10.30
CA ILE A 348 -38.14 -24.29 -11.60
C ILE A 348 -38.23 -22.77 -11.46
N GLU A 349 -38.86 -22.25 -10.39
CA GLU A 349 -38.90 -20.81 -10.10
C GLU A 349 -37.50 -20.25 -9.81
N ILE A 350 -36.70 -20.94 -8.99
CA ILE A 350 -35.32 -20.56 -8.69
C ILE A 350 -34.47 -20.53 -9.97
N ALA A 351 -34.53 -21.58 -10.80
CA ALA A 351 -33.81 -21.64 -12.07
C ALA A 351 -34.23 -20.49 -13.00
N SER A 352 -35.53 -20.19 -13.06
CA SER A 352 -36.07 -19.06 -13.83
C SER A 352 -35.54 -17.71 -13.34
N ASN A 353 -35.44 -17.53 -12.01
CA ASN A 353 -34.87 -16.31 -11.44
C ASN A 353 -33.38 -16.17 -11.76
N ILE A 354 -32.61 -17.26 -11.73
CA ILE A 354 -31.18 -17.26 -12.06
C ILE A 354 -30.93 -16.83 -13.52
N MET A 355 -31.88 -17.06 -14.43
CA MET A 355 -31.79 -16.55 -15.82
C MET A 355 -31.84 -15.02 -15.93
N LEU A 356 -32.14 -14.29 -14.84
CA LEU A 356 -32.09 -12.83 -14.78
C LEU A 356 -30.71 -12.29 -14.39
N VAL A 357 -29.77 -13.16 -13.99
CA VAL A 357 -28.40 -12.79 -13.63
C VAL A 357 -27.63 -12.36 -14.89
N ASP A 358 -26.68 -11.44 -14.73
CA ASP A 358 -25.82 -10.98 -15.81
C ASP A 358 -25.05 -12.13 -16.48
N ASP A 359 -25.01 -12.13 -17.82
CA ASP A 359 -24.37 -13.17 -18.64
C ASP A 359 -22.89 -13.38 -18.30
N HIS A 360 -22.17 -12.33 -17.92
CA HIS A 360 -20.76 -12.44 -17.52
C HIS A 360 -20.62 -13.22 -16.21
N VAL A 361 -21.50 -12.97 -15.23
CA VAL A 361 -21.53 -13.68 -13.95
C VAL A 361 -21.88 -15.15 -14.16
N LEU A 362 -22.90 -15.44 -14.97
CA LEU A 362 -23.27 -16.81 -15.36
C LEU A 362 -22.12 -17.53 -16.07
N TRP A 363 -21.44 -16.87 -17.01
CA TRP A 363 -20.28 -17.43 -17.70
C TRP A 363 -19.12 -17.74 -16.74
N MET A 364 -18.83 -16.83 -15.80
CA MET A 364 -17.80 -17.04 -14.79
C MET A 364 -18.14 -18.24 -13.89
N ALA A 365 -19.39 -18.35 -13.42
CA ALA A 365 -19.85 -19.46 -12.60
C ALA A 365 -19.82 -20.79 -13.35
N GLN A 366 -20.21 -20.79 -14.62
CA GLN A 366 -20.12 -21.95 -15.50
C GLN A 366 -18.68 -22.39 -15.73
N LYS A 367 -17.76 -21.44 -15.94
CA LYS A 367 -16.34 -21.74 -16.14
C LYS A 367 -15.69 -22.31 -14.88
N GLU A 368 -16.05 -21.80 -13.71
CA GLU A 368 -15.48 -22.21 -12.42
C GLU A 368 -15.96 -23.60 -11.99
N ASP A 369 -17.27 -23.83 -11.95
CA ASP A 369 -17.84 -25.06 -11.33
C ASP A 369 -18.98 -25.69 -12.15
N LYS A 370 -19.10 -25.33 -13.43
CA LYS A 370 -20.18 -25.81 -14.31
C LYS A 370 -21.58 -25.56 -13.72
N ALA A 371 -21.73 -24.46 -12.98
CA ALA A 371 -22.92 -24.17 -12.18
C ALA A 371 -24.20 -24.16 -13.04
N CYS A 372 -24.19 -23.51 -14.21
CA CYS A 372 -25.35 -23.48 -15.11
C CYS A 372 -25.69 -24.88 -15.65
N THR A 373 -24.67 -25.70 -16.00
CA THR A 373 -24.89 -27.09 -16.41
C THR A 373 -25.54 -27.92 -15.29
N ARG A 374 -25.11 -27.75 -14.03
CA ARG A 374 -25.71 -28.43 -12.88
C ARG A 374 -27.18 -28.02 -12.68
N ILE A 375 -27.46 -26.71 -12.76
CA ILE A 375 -28.84 -26.17 -12.66
C ILE A 375 -29.74 -26.76 -13.73
N VAL A 376 -29.30 -26.77 -14.99
CA VAL A 376 -30.07 -27.36 -16.11
C VAL A 376 -30.35 -28.83 -15.85
N ARG A 377 -29.34 -29.60 -15.41
CA ARG A 377 -29.53 -31.02 -15.04
C ARG A 377 -30.52 -31.21 -13.90
N CYS A 378 -30.52 -30.34 -12.89
CA CYS A 378 -31.52 -30.40 -11.82
C CYS A 378 -32.93 -30.22 -12.39
N VAL A 379 -33.15 -29.25 -13.28
CA VAL A 379 -34.45 -29.01 -13.91
C VAL A 379 -34.86 -30.17 -14.82
N GLU A 380 -33.94 -30.74 -15.59
CA GLU A 380 -34.18 -31.95 -16.40
C GLU A 380 -34.58 -33.15 -15.53
N HIS A 381 -33.92 -33.32 -14.37
CA HIS A 381 -34.14 -34.47 -13.49
C HIS A 381 -35.52 -34.45 -12.81
N ILE A 382 -36.12 -33.27 -12.62
CA ILE A 382 -37.50 -33.12 -12.10
C ILE A 382 -38.49 -33.91 -12.97
N ALA A 383 -38.33 -33.84 -14.30
CA ALA A 383 -39.19 -34.58 -15.23
C ALA A 383 -39.06 -36.09 -15.03
N SER A 384 -37.83 -36.61 -14.82
CA SER A 384 -37.61 -38.05 -14.62
C SER A 384 -38.10 -38.57 -13.27
N GLN A 385 -38.14 -37.72 -12.24
CA GLN A 385 -38.52 -38.09 -10.88
C GLN A 385 -40.04 -38.09 -10.68
N ILE A 386 -40.75 -37.11 -11.26
CA ILE A 386 -42.20 -36.99 -11.09
C ILE A 386 -42.97 -37.94 -12.02
N LEU A 387 -42.41 -38.33 -13.17
CA LEU A 387 -43.04 -39.28 -14.10
C LEU A 387 -43.03 -40.70 -13.53
N THR A 388 -44.09 -41.04 -12.79
CA THR A 388 -44.36 -42.39 -12.29
C THR A 388 -45.40 -43.11 -13.16
N SER A 389 -45.63 -44.40 -12.93
CA SER A 389 -46.66 -45.20 -13.65
C SER A 389 -48.06 -44.56 -13.66
N ASN A 390 -48.35 -43.68 -12.69
CA ASN A 390 -49.64 -43.01 -12.50
C ASN A 390 -49.70 -41.61 -13.16
N ILE A 391 -48.57 -40.97 -13.45
CA ILE A 391 -48.49 -39.61 -14.01
C ILE A 391 -47.87 -39.70 -15.40
N GLN A 392 -48.70 -39.59 -16.43
CA GLN A 392 -48.27 -39.81 -17.82
C GLN A 392 -47.80 -38.53 -18.53
N ALA A 393 -48.11 -37.35 -17.99
CA ALA A 393 -47.68 -36.07 -18.54
C ALA A 393 -47.58 -35.02 -17.43
N ILE A 394 -46.60 -34.12 -17.54
CA ILE A 394 -46.37 -33.01 -16.61
C ILE A 394 -46.07 -31.74 -17.42
N SER A 395 -46.74 -30.65 -17.06
CA SER A 395 -46.52 -29.32 -17.63
C SER A 395 -46.27 -28.33 -16.49
N LYS A 396 -45.09 -27.72 -16.47
CA LYS A 396 -44.70 -26.68 -15.49
C LYS A 396 -44.14 -25.48 -16.25
N VAL A 397 -44.65 -24.29 -15.93
CA VAL A 397 -44.29 -23.04 -16.63
C VAL A 397 -43.98 -21.96 -15.60
N SER A 398 -42.83 -21.33 -15.75
CA SER A 398 -42.40 -20.13 -15.02
C SER A 398 -42.14 -18.98 -16.02
N GLN A 399 -41.57 -17.88 -15.54
CA GLN A 399 -41.35 -16.69 -16.37
C GLN A 399 -40.37 -16.94 -17.51
N ASN A 400 -39.27 -17.64 -17.23
CA ASN A 400 -38.17 -17.85 -18.18
C ASN A 400 -37.98 -19.33 -18.58
N ILE A 401 -38.69 -20.27 -17.94
CA ILE A 401 -38.57 -21.71 -18.18
C ILE A 401 -39.95 -22.32 -18.41
N ALA A 402 -40.06 -23.21 -19.39
CA ALA A 402 -41.20 -24.11 -19.53
C ALA A 402 -40.72 -25.55 -19.68
N LEU A 403 -41.31 -26.45 -18.90
CA LEU A 403 -40.98 -27.86 -18.82
C LEU A 403 -42.23 -28.68 -19.16
N GLU A 404 -42.13 -29.52 -20.20
CA GLU A 404 -43.15 -30.48 -20.59
C GLU A 404 -42.50 -31.87 -20.63
N ALA A 405 -43.13 -32.85 -19.98
CA ALA A 405 -42.60 -34.20 -19.87
C ALA A 405 -43.72 -35.22 -20.10
N PHE A 406 -43.46 -36.28 -20.87
CA PHE A 406 -44.45 -37.30 -21.23
C PHE A 406 -43.87 -38.71 -21.12
N MET A 407 -44.64 -39.65 -20.56
CA MET A 407 -44.35 -41.08 -20.63
C MET A 407 -44.94 -41.67 -21.92
N ILE A 408 -44.09 -42.01 -22.87
CA ILE A 408 -44.48 -42.50 -24.19
C ILE A 408 -44.13 -43.98 -24.34
N LYS A 409 -45.11 -44.81 -24.70
CA LYS A 409 -44.84 -46.20 -25.09
C LYS A 409 -44.24 -46.22 -26.50
N PRO A 410 -43.07 -46.87 -26.73
CA PRO A 410 -42.44 -46.89 -28.04
C PRO A 410 -43.35 -47.44 -29.15
N SER A 411 -44.23 -48.39 -28.82
CA SER A 411 -45.17 -49.01 -29.76
C SER A 411 -46.30 -48.08 -30.23
N SER A 412 -46.60 -47.00 -29.50
CA SER A 412 -47.67 -46.05 -29.83
C SER A 412 -47.16 -44.70 -30.32
N PHE A 413 -45.85 -44.53 -30.46
CA PHE A 413 -45.29 -43.24 -30.84
C PHE A 413 -45.41 -42.99 -32.35
N THR A 414 -46.13 -41.93 -32.71
CA THR A 414 -46.38 -41.54 -34.12
C THR A 414 -45.76 -40.19 -34.48
N GLY A 415 -45.06 -39.55 -33.53
CA GLY A 415 -44.49 -38.21 -33.66
C GLY A 415 -44.95 -37.28 -32.53
N MET A 416 -44.22 -36.17 -32.36
CA MET A 416 -44.51 -35.12 -31.39
C MET A 416 -44.43 -33.75 -32.07
N THR A 417 -45.30 -32.83 -31.69
CA THR A 417 -45.21 -31.42 -32.11
C THR A 417 -45.31 -30.52 -30.89
N CYS A 418 -44.31 -29.66 -30.72
CA CYS A 418 -44.24 -28.70 -29.64
C CYS A 418 -44.34 -27.27 -30.18
N THR A 419 -45.10 -26.42 -29.50
CA THR A 419 -45.31 -25.02 -29.84
C THR A 419 -45.01 -24.14 -28.64
N ALA A 420 -44.11 -23.17 -28.81
CA ALA A 420 -43.84 -22.12 -27.84
C ALA A 420 -44.33 -20.78 -28.38
N PHE A 421 -45.12 -20.02 -27.61
CA PHE A 421 -45.52 -18.67 -27.97
C PHE A 421 -45.68 -17.79 -26.72
N GLN A 422 -45.41 -16.50 -26.86
CA GLN A 422 -45.65 -15.50 -25.81
C GLN A 422 -46.75 -14.57 -26.27
N LYS A 423 -47.78 -14.37 -25.44
CA LYS A 423 -48.90 -13.49 -25.76
C LYS A 423 -48.49 -12.05 -25.41
N ILE A 424 -48.11 -11.26 -26.40
CA ILE A 424 -47.86 -9.83 -26.19
C ILE A 424 -49.22 -9.12 -26.12
N SER A 425 -49.50 -8.47 -25.00
CA SER A 425 -50.69 -7.63 -24.82
C SER A 425 -50.63 -6.45 -25.78
N ALA A 426 -51.47 -6.45 -26.82
CA ALA A 426 -51.64 -5.31 -27.71
C ALA A 426 -52.40 -4.18 -26.99
N ASN A 427 -51.69 -3.40 -26.16
CA ASN A 427 -52.20 -2.11 -25.67
C ASN A 427 -51.12 -1.18 -25.09
N SER A 428 -49.93 -1.10 -25.72
CA SER A 428 -48.89 -0.13 -25.32
C SER A 428 -48.95 1.22 -26.06
N ASP A 429 -49.97 1.47 -26.89
CA ASP A 429 -50.16 2.75 -27.58
C ASP A 429 -51.39 3.51 -27.05
N LYS A 430 -51.31 4.01 -25.81
CA LYS A 430 -52.00 5.26 -25.43
C LYS A 430 -51.10 6.09 -24.50
N SER A 431 -50.75 7.26 -25.05
CA SER A 431 -49.96 8.33 -24.47
C SER A 431 -50.42 8.81 -23.07
N VAL A 432 -49.44 8.96 -22.18
CA VAL A 432 -49.18 10.08 -21.25
C VAL A 432 -50.38 10.96 -20.86
N MET A 433 -50.74 10.93 -19.57
CA MET A 433 -50.86 12.08 -18.66
C MET A 433 -51.46 11.63 -17.32
N ARG A 434 -50.68 11.67 -16.22
CA ARG A 434 -50.94 12.46 -14.99
C ARG A 434 -50.12 12.02 -13.77
N ASP A 435 -49.72 13.05 -13.02
CA ASP A 435 -49.72 13.20 -11.55
C ASP A 435 -49.50 11.98 -10.64
N SER A 436 -48.40 12.07 -9.90
CA SER A 436 -48.31 11.97 -8.44
C SER A 436 -49.36 11.14 -7.68
N GLY A 437 -48.93 9.97 -7.19
CA GLY A 437 -49.47 9.39 -5.95
C GLY A 437 -49.60 7.87 -5.96
N SER A 438 -48.83 7.21 -5.07
CA SER A 438 -48.97 5.82 -4.61
C SER A 438 -48.55 4.71 -5.58
N TRP A 439 -47.36 4.14 -5.36
CA TRP A 439 -46.88 2.95 -6.08
C TRP A 439 -47.11 1.71 -5.21
N GLU A 440 -48.32 1.17 -5.26
CA GLU A 440 -48.55 -0.26 -5.04
C GLU A 440 -48.31 -0.94 -6.39
N ALA A 441 -47.20 -1.67 -6.52
CA ALA A 441 -46.85 -2.39 -7.74
C ALA A 441 -47.77 -3.62 -7.89
N ASN A 442 -48.84 -3.45 -8.66
CA ASN A 442 -49.65 -4.56 -9.14
C ASN A 442 -48.84 -5.39 -10.15
N ASN A 443 -48.52 -6.63 -9.77
CA ASN A 443 -48.01 -7.67 -10.66
C ASN A 443 -49.00 -7.90 -11.82
N HIS A 444 -48.63 -7.50 -13.03
CA HIS A 444 -49.36 -7.84 -14.25
C HIS A 444 -49.12 -9.33 -14.62
N PRO A 445 -50.16 -10.16 -14.79
CA PRO A 445 -50.01 -11.62 -14.96
C PRO A 445 -49.86 -12.12 -16.42
N ASP A 446 -49.53 -11.27 -17.40
CA ASP A 446 -49.72 -11.60 -18.84
C ASP A 446 -48.43 -11.71 -19.68
N HIS A 447 -47.27 -12.06 -19.09
CA HIS A 447 -46.03 -12.34 -19.83
C HIS A 447 -45.59 -13.81 -19.81
N ASN A 448 -46.46 -14.75 -19.45
CA ASN A 448 -46.10 -16.15 -19.32
C ASN A 448 -45.85 -16.81 -20.69
N LEU A 449 -44.71 -17.50 -20.80
CA LEU A 449 -44.34 -18.32 -21.94
C LEU A 449 -45.33 -19.49 -22.06
N ASN A 450 -46.12 -19.55 -23.13
CA ASN A 450 -47.02 -20.68 -23.35
C ASN A 450 -46.28 -21.73 -24.18
N PHE A 451 -45.94 -22.85 -23.54
CA PHE A 451 -45.36 -24.02 -24.19
C PHE A 451 -46.32 -25.18 -24.10
N LYS A 452 -46.56 -25.88 -25.21
CA LYS A 452 -47.38 -27.10 -25.25
C LYS A 452 -46.82 -28.08 -26.27
N CYS A 453 -46.82 -29.35 -25.91
CA CYS A 453 -46.46 -30.46 -26.80
C CYS A 453 -47.62 -31.45 -26.91
N ASN A 454 -47.89 -31.92 -28.13
CA ASN A 454 -48.90 -32.94 -28.39
C ASN A 454 -48.26 -34.18 -29.03
N THR A 455 -48.60 -35.36 -28.52
CA THR A 455 -48.20 -36.66 -29.07
C THR A 455 -49.34 -37.24 -29.91
N GLY A 456 -49.18 -37.27 -31.24
CA GLY A 456 -50.21 -37.79 -32.16
C GLY A 456 -50.34 -37.08 -33.51
N ASN A 457 -50.98 -37.76 -34.46
CA ASN A 457 -51.09 -37.37 -35.88
C ASN A 457 -51.76 -36.00 -36.11
N LEU A 458 -51.08 -35.15 -36.88
CA LEU A 458 -51.56 -33.85 -37.37
C LEU A 458 -52.52 -34.00 -38.55
N ILE A 459 -53.83 -33.83 -38.33
CA ILE A 459 -54.74 -33.30 -39.37
C ILE A 459 -55.72 -32.22 -38.81
N GLY A 460 -55.95 -32.12 -37.49
CA GLY A 460 -57.05 -31.27 -36.95
C GLY A 460 -56.71 -29.88 -36.37
N SER A 461 -55.47 -29.59 -35.97
CA SER A 461 -55.20 -28.46 -35.05
C SER A 461 -54.70 -27.16 -35.71
N LEU A 462 -54.50 -27.13 -37.03
CA LEU A 462 -53.96 -25.95 -37.74
C LEU A 462 -55.05 -25.03 -38.33
N MET A 463 -56.34 -25.33 -38.10
CA MET A 463 -57.46 -24.60 -38.72
C MET A 463 -58.23 -23.65 -37.77
N SER A 464 -57.83 -23.47 -36.51
CA SER A 464 -58.58 -22.61 -35.56
C SER A 464 -57.82 -21.42 -34.95
N SER A 465 -56.62 -21.10 -35.43
CA SER A 465 -55.93 -19.87 -34.98
C SER A 465 -55.22 -19.16 -36.12
N SER A 466 -56.01 -18.58 -37.03
CA SER A 466 -55.48 -17.53 -37.91
C SER A 466 -55.13 -16.30 -37.07
N THR A 467 -54.00 -15.67 -37.41
CA THR A 467 -53.48 -14.37 -36.91
C THR A 467 -52.93 -14.32 -35.49
N ARG A 468 -51.63 -14.61 -35.33
CA ARG A 468 -50.76 -13.91 -34.36
C ARG A 468 -49.37 -13.73 -34.97
N ASP A 469 -48.90 -12.49 -34.97
CA ASP A 469 -47.60 -12.07 -35.49
C ASP A 469 -46.47 -12.81 -34.76
N ASN A 470 -45.65 -13.52 -35.53
CA ASN A 470 -44.48 -14.24 -35.03
C ASN A 470 -43.33 -13.25 -34.80
N VAL A 471 -43.01 -12.96 -33.55
CA VAL A 471 -41.68 -12.45 -33.17
C VAL A 471 -40.84 -13.66 -32.75
N THR A 472 -39.78 -13.92 -33.51
CA THR A 472 -38.75 -14.91 -33.20
C THR A 472 -37.95 -14.48 -31.98
N ALA A 473 -38.36 -14.91 -30.78
CA ALA A 473 -37.38 -15.21 -29.73
C ALA A 473 -36.77 -16.56 -30.09
N ASN A 474 -35.45 -16.68 -30.22
CA ASN A 474 -34.77 -17.97 -30.43
C ASN A 474 -34.86 -18.76 -29.10
N PRO A 475 -35.78 -19.72 -28.94
CA PRO A 475 -35.85 -20.51 -27.72
C PRO A 475 -34.77 -21.58 -27.85
N THR A 476 -33.88 -21.68 -26.87
CA THR A 476 -32.93 -22.80 -26.83
C THR A 476 -33.71 -24.05 -26.41
N PHE A 477 -34.04 -24.92 -27.37
CA PHE A 477 -34.68 -26.19 -27.08
C PHE A 477 -33.64 -27.20 -26.59
N ILE A 478 -33.83 -27.69 -25.37
CA ILE A 478 -33.06 -28.81 -24.83
C ILE A 478 -33.99 -30.03 -24.85
N GLU A 479 -33.77 -30.93 -25.81
CA GLU A 479 -34.48 -32.20 -25.89
C GLU A 479 -33.62 -33.30 -25.24
N THR A 480 -34.06 -33.80 -24.10
CA THR A 480 -33.45 -34.95 -23.41
C THR A 480 -34.32 -36.19 -23.55
N GLN A 481 -33.83 -37.20 -24.27
CA GLN A 481 -34.45 -38.52 -24.34
C GLN A 481 -33.75 -39.47 -23.37
N THR A 482 -34.41 -39.83 -22.28
CA THR A 482 -33.94 -40.87 -21.35
C THR A 482 -34.60 -42.20 -21.68
N PHE A 483 -33.82 -43.15 -22.19
CA PHE A 483 -34.26 -44.53 -22.39
C PHE A 483 -34.15 -45.29 -21.07
N GLY A 484 -35.28 -45.54 -20.41
CA GLY A 484 -35.34 -46.52 -19.32
C GLY A 484 -35.15 -47.93 -19.89
N THR A 485 -34.19 -48.68 -19.36
CA THR A 485 -34.01 -50.12 -19.63
C THR A 485 -35.03 -50.95 -18.90
#